data_AF-A0A8I5N8V2-F1
#
_entry.id   AF-A0A8I5N8V2-F1
#
_cell.length_a   1.000
_cell.length_b   1.000
_cell.length_c   1.000
_cell.angle_alpha   90.00
_cell.angle_beta   90.00
_cell.angle_gamma   90.00
#
_symmetry.space_group_name_H-M   'P 1'
#
loop_
_entity.id
_entity.type
_entity.pdbx_description
1 polymer ?
#
loop_
_entity_poly.entity_id
_entity_poly.type
_entity_poly.pdbx_seq_one_letter_code
_entity_poly.pdbx_strand_id
1 'polypeptide(L)'
;MRRKEKRLLQAVALVLAALVLLPNVGLWALYRERQPDGTPGGSGAAVAPAAGQGSHSRQKKTFFLGDGQKLKDWHDKEAIRRDAQRVGNGEQGRPYPMTDAERVDQAYRENGFNIYVSDKISLNRSLPDIRHPNCNSKRYLETLPNTSIIIPFHNEGWSSLLRTVHSVLNRSPPELVAEIVLVDDFSDRDLPKTASTLSAFVC
;
A
#
# COMPACT_ATOMS: atom_id res chain seq x y z
N MET A 1 -12.02 54.41 -10.05
CA MET A 1 -12.24 54.10 -8.62
C MET A 1 -11.05 54.55 -7.79
N ARG A 2 -11.28 55.48 -6.86
CA ARG A 2 -10.25 56.05 -5.98
C ARG A 2 -9.72 54.94 -5.08
N ARG A 3 -8.41 54.88 -4.80
CA ARG A 3 -7.77 53.81 -3.99
C ARG A 3 -8.48 53.54 -2.64
N LYS A 4 -9.15 54.54 -2.08
CA LYS A 4 -9.96 54.43 -0.85
C LYS A 4 -11.21 53.57 -1.05
N GLU A 5 -11.88 53.66 -2.20
CA GLU A 5 -13.06 52.84 -2.54
C GLU A 5 -12.71 51.37 -2.69
N LYS A 6 -11.54 51.07 -3.29
CA LYS A 6 -11.07 49.68 -3.43
C LYS A 6 -10.80 49.03 -2.07
N ARG A 7 -10.19 49.77 -1.12
CA ARG A 7 -9.95 49.28 0.24
C ARG A 7 -11.25 49.09 1.02
N LEU A 8 -12.23 49.98 0.82
CA LEU A 8 -13.55 49.86 1.42
C LEU A 8 -14.28 48.61 0.91
N LEU A 9 -14.30 48.39 -0.40
CA LEU A 9 -14.89 47.19 -1.03
C LEU A 9 -14.21 45.91 -0.55
N GLN A 10 -12.88 45.91 -0.43
CA GLN A 10 -12.12 44.76 0.03
C GLN A 10 -12.37 44.43 1.51
N ALA A 11 -12.52 45.46 2.36
CA ALA A 11 -12.87 45.28 3.76
C ALA A 11 -14.31 44.75 3.94
N VAL A 12 -15.27 45.29 3.18
CA VAL A 12 -16.67 44.82 3.19
C VAL A 12 -16.76 43.37 2.72
N ALA A 13 -16.01 42.99 1.68
CA ALA A 13 -15.96 41.62 1.19
C ALA A 13 -15.41 40.63 2.23
N LEU A 14 -14.35 41.01 2.97
CA LEU A 14 -13.80 40.17 4.04
C LEU A 14 -14.75 40.01 5.22
N VAL A 15 -15.48 41.06 5.60
CA VAL A 15 -16.48 41.01 6.67
C VAL A 15 -17.67 40.13 6.28
N LEU A 16 -18.14 40.24 5.03
CA LEU A 16 -19.20 39.35 4.52
C LEU A 16 -18.75 37.90 4.46
N ALA A 17 -17.52 37.62 4.01
CA ALA A 17 -16.97 36.26 4.00
C ALA A 17 -16.87 35.66 5.42
N ALA A 18 -16.43 36.46 6.41
CA ALA A 18 -16.37 36.03 7.80
C ALA A 18 -17.77 35.73 8.38
N LEU A 19 -18.77 36.57 8.09
CA LEU A 19 -20.15 36.36 8.56
C LEU A 19 -20.82 35.14 7.93
N VAL A 20 -20.44 34.74 6.72
CA VAL A 20 -20.95 33.52 6.07
C VAL A 20 -20.23 32.26 6.56
N LEU A 21 -18.93 32.34 6.82
CA LEU A 21 -18.11 31.17 7.15
C LEU A 21 -18.10 30.86 8.65
N LEU A 22 -18.09 31.86 9.53
CA LEU A 22 -17.99 31.64 10.98
C LEU A 22 -19.19 30.91 11.61
N PRO A 23 -20.46 31.11 11.21
CA PRO A 23 -21.59 30.37 11.76
C PRO A 23 -21.55 28.87 11.43
N ASN A 24 -20.92 28.49 10.30
CA ASN A 24 -20.85 27.11 9.83
C ASN A 24 -19.66 26.30 10.40
N VAL A 25 -18.70 26.95 11.06
CA VAL A 25 -17.59 26.24 11.74
C VAL A 25 -18.05 25.66 13.08
N GLY A 26 -19.02 26.30 13.75
CA GLY A 26 -19.55 25.85 15.05
C GLY A 26 -20.36 24.55 14.98
N LEU A 27 -21.06 24.28 13.87
CA LEU A 27 -21.86 23.06 13.71
C LEU A 27 -21.04 21.81 13.34
N TRP A 28 -19.86 21.98 12.74
CA TRP A 28 -18.95 20.87 12.42
C TRP A 28 -18.14 20.39 13.64
N ALA A 29 -17.91 21.25 14.63
CA ALA A 29 -17.26 20.87 15.87
C ALA A 29 -18.14 19.96 16.76
N LEU A 30 -19.46 20.12 16.72
CA LEU A 30 -20.42 19.32 17.48
C LEU A 30 -20.80 17.97 16.83
N TYR A 31 -20.42 17.73 15.57
CA TYR A 31 -20.65 16.44 14.91
C TYR A 31 -19.54 15.41 15.22
N ARG A 32 -18.39 15.83 15.74
CA ARG A 32 -17.24 14.97 16.04
C ARG A 32 -17.23 14.45 17.48
N GLU A 33 -18.39 14.13 18.05
CA GLU A 33 -18.43 13.61 19.44
C GLU A 33 -19.58 12.64 19.73
N ARG A 34 -20.05 11.87 18.73
CA ARG A 34 -21.05 10.82 18.98
C ARG A 34 -20.72 9.50 18.29
N GLN A 35 -20.22 8.57 19.13
CA GLN A 35 -20.28 7.09 19.09
C GLN A 35 -18.94 6.36 18.79
N PRO A 36 -18.69 5.20 19.44
CA PRO A 36 -18.63 4.99 20.89
C PRO A 36 -17.43 4.09 21.29
N ASP A 37 -16.76 4.39 22.41
CA ASP A 37 -15.79 3.48 23.02
C ASP A 37 -16.50 2.24 23.57
N GLY A 38 -16.38 1.12 22.85
CA GLY A 38 -16.84 -0.19 23.29
C GLY A 38 -15.94 -0.73 24.41
N THR A 39 -16.25 -0.35 25.65
CA THR A 39 -15.75 -1.03 26.85
C THR A 39 -16.70 -2.19 27.19
N PRO A 40 -16.19 -3.40 27.46
CA PRO A 40 -16.90 -4.34 28.31
C PRO A 40 -16.05 -4.67 29.54
N GLY A 41 -16.37 -4.05 30.67
CA GLY A 41 -16.29 -4.71 31.98
C GLY A 41 -17.70 -5.15 32.34
N GLY A 42 -17.99 -6.25 32.99
CA GLY A 42 -17.20 -7.28 33.65
C GLY A 42 -18.14 -7.97 34.63
N SER A 43 -18.15 -9.31 34.69
CA SER A 43 -18.57 -10.08 35.87
C SER A 43 -18.44 -11.57 35.57
N GLY A 44 -17.65 -12.28 36.38
CA GLY A 44 -17.57 -13.74 36.33
C GLY A 44 -16.28 -14.26 36.95
N ALA A 45 -16.19 -14.20 38.28
CA ALA A 45 -15.18 -14.93 39.03
C ALA A 45 -15.33 -16.43 38.77
N ALA A 46 -14.27 -17.07 38.29
CA ALA A 46 -14.13 -18.51 38.29
C ALA A 46 -12.68 -18.88 38.64
N VAL A 47 -12.59 -19.57 39.76
CA VAL A 47 -11.44 -20.15 40.45
C VAL A 47 -10.56 -20.99 39.50
N ALA A 48 -9.25 -20.83 39.62
CA ALA A 48 -8.26 -21.68 38.97
C ALA A 48 -8.13 -23.03 39.69
N PRO A 49 -7.95 -24.15 38.96
CA PRO A 49 -7.15 -25.25 39.45
C PRO A 49 -5.85 -25.38 38.65
N ALA A 50 -4.84 -25.87 39.37
CA ALA A 50 -3.48 -26.07 38.95
C ALA A 50 -3.29 -27.30 38.04
N ALA A 51 -2.13 -27.29 37.37
CA ALA A 51 -1.33 -28.41 36.87
C ALA A 51 -1.82 -29.19 35.63
N GLY A 52 -0.91 -29.29 34.65
CA GLY A 52 -1.00 -30.22 33.53
C GLY A 52 0.04 -29.92 32.45
N GLN A 53 1.25 -30.47 32.60
CA GLN A 53 2.22 -30.60 31.50
C GLN A 53 1.61 -31.47 30.40
N GLY A 54 1.52 -30.94 29.18
CA GLY A 54 1.00 -31.66 28.02
C GLY A 54 1.82 -31.35 26.78
N SER A 55 2.56 -32.35 26.30
CA SER A 55 3.28 -32.35 25.04
C SER A 55 2.31 -32.16 23.87
N HIS A 56 2.28 -30.98 23.25
CA HIS A 56 1.48 -30.75 22.05
C HIS A 56 2.30 -31.09 20.80
N SER A 57 2.16 -32.35 20.36
CA SER A 57 2.24 -32.75 18.97
C SER A 57 1.55 -31.70 18.09
N ARG A 58 2.32 -31.01 17.24
CA ARG A 58 1.83 -29.96 16.34
C ARG A 58 1.11 -30.62 15.15
N GLN A 59 -0.06 -31.22 15.39
CA GLN A 59 -0.95 -31.64 14.33
C GLN A 59 -1.33 -30.39 13.52
N LYS A 60 -0.93 -30.36 12.25
CA LYS A 60 -1.40 -29.38 11.25
C LYS A 60 -2.92 -29.51 11.19
N LYS A 61 -3.66 -28.66 11.93
CA LYS A 61 -5.11 -28.53 11.79
C LYS A 61 -5.41 -28.07 10.37
N THR A 62 -5.85 -28.99 9.54
CA THR A 62 -6.46 -28.71 8.24
C THR A 62 -7.85 -28.15 8.52
N PHE A 63 -8.06 -26.87 8.20
CA PHE A 63 -9.37 -26.25 8.31
C PHE A 63 -10.12 -26.53 7.02
N PHE A 64 -11.28 -27.16 7.15
CA PHE A 64 -12.19 -27.44 6.04
C PHE A 64 -13.32 -26.43 6.08
N LEU A 65 -13.66 -25.85 4.93
CA LEU A 65 -14.97 -25.23 4.74
C LEU A 65 -16.02 -26.35 4.63
N GLY A 66 -17.26 -26.09 5.01
CA GLY A 66 -18.35 -27.08 5.09
C GLY A 66 -18.60 -27.90 3.81
N ASP A 67 -18.05 -27.47 2.68
CA ASP A 67 -18.14 -28.13 1.37
C ASP A 67 -16.94 -29.03 1.03
N GLY A 68 -16.14 -29.45 2.02
CA GLY A 68 -14.95 -30.31 1.80
C GLY A 68 -13.75 -29.57 1.19
N GLN A 69 -13.83 -28.25 1.08
CA GLN A 69 -12.76 -27.41 0.53
C GLN A 69 -11.67 -27.16 1.57
N LYS A 70 -10.42 -27.51 1.23
CA LYS A 70 -9.25 -27.36 2.11
C LYS A 70 -8.73 -25.91 2.08
N LEU A 71 -8.49 -25.36 3.27
CA LEU A 71 -7.95 -24.00 3.42
C LEU A 71 -6.44 -23.97 3.66
N LYS A 72 -5.76 -23.10 2.93
CA LYS A 72 -4.32 -22.81 3.03
C LYS A 72 -4.10 -21.42 3.63
N ASP A 73 -3.07 -21.33 4.48
CA ASP A 73 -2.49 -20.04 4.89
C ASP A 73 -1.49 -19.66 3.79
N TRP A 74 -1.78 -18.60 3.05
CA TRP A 74 -0.97 -18.12 1.92
C TRP A 74 0.08 -17.09 2.33
N HIS A 75 0.15 -16.71 3.62
CA HIS A 75 1.17 -15.76 4.07
C HIS A 75 2.55 -16.42 4.11
N ASP A 76 3.47 -15.97 3.24
CA ASP A 76 4.88 -16.35 3.31
C ASP A 76 5.59 -15.62 4.47
N LYS A 77 5.61 -16.28 5.62
CA LYS A 77 6.21 -15.76 6.87
C LYS A 77 7.70 -15.55 6.75
N GLU A 78 8.39 -16.31 5.90
CA GLU A 78 9.82 -16.18 5.70
C GLU A 78 10.16 -14.97 4.81
N ALA A 79 9.37 -14.73 3.76
CA ALA A 79 9.46 -13.48 3.01
C ALA A 79 9.16 -12.26 3.87
N ILE A 80 8.10 -12.31 4.69
CA ILE A 80 7.76 -11.21 5.61
C ILE A 80 8.92 -10.94 6.58
N ARG A 81 9.52 -12.00 7.15
CA ARG A 81 10.68 -11.87 8.05
C ARG A 81 11.89 -11.24 7.36
N ARG A 82 12.20 -11.67 6.13
CA ARG A 82 13.31 -11.10 5.34
C ARG A 82 13.05 -9.64 4.97
N ASP A 83 11.84 -9.32 4.53
CA ASP A 83 11.45 -7.94 4.19
C ASP A 83 11.49 -7.03 5.43
N ALA A 84 11.10 -7.52 6.61
CA ALA A 84 11.20 -6.76 7.86
C ALA A 84 12.65 -6.45 8.28
N GLN A 85 13.61 -7.27 7.85
CA GLN A 85 15.05 -7.08 8.14
C GLN A 85 15.76 -6.20 7.09
N ARG A 86 15.09 -5.84 5.99
CA ARG A 86 15.69 -5.00 4.95
C ARG A 86 15.93 -3.58 5.46
N VAL A 87 17.10 -3.06 5.11
CA VAL A 87 17.56 -1.71 5.43
C VAL A 87 18.03 -1.00 4.17
N GLY A 88 17.83 0.31 4.12
CA GLY A 88 18.17 1.13 2.95
C GLY A 88 17.20 2.28 2.75
N ASN A 89 17.50 3.11 1.75
CA ASN A 89 16.65 4.23 1.39
C ASN A 89 15.32 3.75 0.80
N GLY A 90 14.20 4.22 1.35
CA GLY A 90 12.86 3.84 0.91
C GLY A 90 12.37 2.47 1.39
N GLU A 91 13.16 1.75 2.19
CA GLU A 91 12.74 0.50 2.83
C GLU A 91 11.66 0.76 3.90
N GLN A 92 10.83 -0.25 4.16
CA GLN A 92 9.65 -0.16 5.04
C GLN A 92 8.68 0.96 4.64
N GLY A 93 8.70 1.37 3.37
CA GLY A 93 7.90 2.49 2.85
C GLY A 93 8.21 3.85 3.50
N ARG A 94 9.39 3.99 4.13
CA ARG A 94 9.81 5.27 4.71
C ARG A 94 10.09 6.30 3.61
N PRO A 95 9.87 7.60 3.86
CA PRO A 95 10.23 8.63 2.90
C PRO A 95 11.73 8.61 2.62
N TYR A 96 12.10 8.86 1.36
CA TYR A 96 13.50 9.00 0.96
C TYR A 96 14.11 10.28 1.57
N PRO A 97 15.35 10.24 2.10
CA PRO A 97 16.03 11.44 2.60
C PRO A 97 16.43 12.35 1.43
N MET A 98 15.56 13.31 1.12
CA MET A 98 15.73 14.25 -0.01
C MET A 98 16.89 15.22 0.21
N THR A 99 17.75 15.38 -0.79
CA THR A 99 18.74 16.46 -0.89
C THR A 99 18.35 17.47 -1.97
N ASP A 100 19.07 18.58 -2.10
CA ASP A 100 18.79 19.58 -3.13
C ASP A 100 18.90 19.01 -4.56
N ALA A 101 19.69 17.96 -4.76
CA ALA A 101 19.82 17.28 -6.04
C ALA A 101 18.52 16.60 -6.52
N GLU A 102 17.68 16.14 -5.60
CA GLU A 102 16.40 15.49 -5.94
C GLU A 102 15.22 16.48 -5.96
N ARG A 103 15.42 17.71 -5.51
CA ARG A 103 14.38 18.76 -5.45
C ARG A 103 14.32 19.61 -6.73
N VAL A 104 14.81 19.08 -7.84
CA VAL A 104 14.80 19.75 -9.14
C VAL A 104 13.52 19.44 -9.91
N ASP A 105 12.96 20.44 -10.60
CA ASP A 105 11.75 20.27 -11.40
C ASP A 105 11.92 19.24 -12.52
N GLN A 106 13.14 19.10 -13.05
CA GLN A 106 13.46 18.12 -14.09
C GLN A 106 13.11 16.69 -13.66
N ALA A 107 13.20 16.38 -12.36
CA ALA A 107 12.87 15.06 -11.84
C ALA A 107 11.40 14.69 -12.00
N TYR A 108 10.51 15.66 -12.22
CA TYR A 108 9.06 15.47 -12.36
C TYR A 108 8.55 15.61 -13.80
N ARG A 109 9.28 16.31 -14.67
CA ARG A 109 8.80 16.67 -16.02
C ARG A 109 8.46 15.46 -16.88
N GLU A 110 9.20 14.37 -16.72
CA GLU A 110 9.09 13.19 -17.58
C GLU A 110 7.90 12.31 -17.18
N ASN A 111 7.65 12.10 -15.89
CA ASN A 111 6.71 11.06 -15.43
C ASN A 111 5.61 11.61 -14.50
N GLY A 112 5.65 12.90 -14.14
CA GLY A 112 4.73 13.49 -13.15
C GLY A 112 5.04 13.13 -11.69
N PHE A 113 6.05 12.29 -11.45
CA PHE A 113 6.59 11.94 -10.14
C PHE A 113 8.12 12.01 -10.16
N ASN A 114 8.75 12.01 -8.99
CA ASN A 114 10.20 12.16 -8.85
C ASN A 114 10.96 10.91 -9.31
N ILE A 115 11.46 10.90 -10.54
CA ILE A 115 12.19 9.76 -11.10
C ILE A 115 13.56 9.59 -10.44
N TYR A 116 14.22 10.67 -10.01
CA TYR A 116 15.54 10.58 -9.36
C TYR A 116 15.46 9.86 -8.02
N VAL A 117 14.41 10.12 -7.24
CA VAL A 117 14.15 9.38 -6.01
C VAL A 117 13.80 7.93 -6.31
N SER A 118 12.97 7.68 -7.32
CA SER A 118 12.61 6.34 -7.77
C SER A 118 13.86 5.51 -8.11
N ASP A 119 14.81 6.08 -8.84
CA ASP A 119 16.04 5.39 -9.26
C ASP A 119 16.97 5.05 -8.08
N LYS A 120 16.95 5.87 -7.02
CA LYS A 120 17.77 5.66 -5.82
C LYS A 120 17.13 4.71 -4.80
N ILE A 121 15.86 4.33 -5.00
CA ILE A 121 15.17 3.34 -4.17
C ILE A 121 15.28 1.97 -4.82
N SER A 122 15.55 0.94 -4.02
CA SER A 122 15.63 -0.45 -4.47
C SER A 122 14.37 -0.91 -5.24
N LEU A 123 14.56 -1.64 -6.34
CA LEU A 123 13.46 -2.29 -7.08
C LEU A 123 12.73 -3.33 -6.21
N ASN A 124 13.44 -3.95 -5.26
CA ASN A 124 12.93 -4.94 -4.33
C ASN A 124 12.73 -4.36 -2.92
N ARG A 125 12.29 -3.10 -2.81
CA ARG A 125 12.06 -2.47 -1.49
C ARG A 125 10.97 -3.19 -0.69
N SER A 126 11.16 -3.25 0.62
CA SER A 126 10.16 -3.66 1.60
C SER A 126 9.11 -2.57 1.82
N LEU A 127 7.90 -2.99 2.20
CA LEU A 127 6.77 -2.12 2.48
C LEU A 127 6.25 -2.40 3.90
N PRO A 128 5.67 -1.39 4.57
CA PRO A 128 5.09 -1.59 5.88
C PRO A 128 3.76 -2.34 5.74
N ASP A 129 3.48 -3.27 6.65
CA ASP A 129 2.20 -3.96 6.70
C ASP A 129 1.15 -3.08 7.39
N ILE A 130 0.38 -2.35 6.59
CA ILE A 130 -0.71 -1.47 7.04
C ILE A 130 -2.09 -2.16 6.96
N ARG A 131 -2.13 -3.48 6.72
CA ARG A 131 -3.39 -4.23 6.62
C ARG A 131 -4.10 -4.26 7.96
N HIS A 132 -5.42 -4.45 7.93
CA HIS A 132 -6.20 -4.65 9.15
C HIS A 132 -5.69 -5.89 9.91
N PRO A 133 -5.60 -5.88 11.26
CA PRO A 133 -5.03 -7.00 12.03
C PRO A 133 -5.64 -8.37 11.71
N ASN A 134 -6.95 -8.40 11.42
CA ASN A 134 -7.66 -9.63 11.03
C ASN A 134 -7.17 -10.25 9.72
N CYS A 135 -6.53 -9.50 8.81
CA CYS A 135 -6.05 -10.00 7.52
C CYS A 135 -4.94 -11.03 7.67
N ASN A 136 -4.09 -10.90 8.71
CA ASN A 136 -3.00 -11.85 8.97
C ASN A 136 -3.51 -13.24 9.40
N SER A 137 -4.74 -13.30 9.93
CA SER A 137 -5.37 -14.55 10.36
C SER A 137 -6.27 -15.19 9.28
N LYS A 138 -6.45 -14.52 8.13
CA LYS A 138 -7.29 -15.04 7.04
C LYS A 138 -6.62 -16.20 6.32
N ARG A 139 -7.44 -17.17 5.93
CA ARG A 139 -7.06 -18.34 5.14
C ARG A 139 -7.97 -18.42 3.92
N TYR A 140 -7.43 -18.90 2.82
CA TYR A 140 -8.14 -19.01 1.54
C TYR A 140 -8.09 -20.45 1.05
N LEU A 141 -8.80 -20.74 -0.04
CA LEU A 141 -8.77 -22.04 -0.68
C LEU A 141 -7.33 -22.44 -1.05
N GLU A 142 -7.00 -23.71 -0.88
CA GLU A 142 -5.72 -24.25 -1.31
C GLU A 142 -5.61 -24.28 -2.83
N THR A 143 -6.72 -24.58 -3.52
CA THR A 143 -6.79 -24.56 -4.98
C THR A 143 -7.50 -23.28 -5.41
N LEU A 144 -6.78 -22.39 -6.08
CA LEU A 144 -7.28 -21.15 -6.65
C LEU A 144 -7.06 -21.18 -8.18
N PRO A 145 -7.90 -20.48 -8.95
CA PRO A 145 -7.63 -20.30 -10.37
C PRO A 145 -6.35 -19.49 -10.58
N ASN A 146 -5.62 -19.79 -11.65
CA ASN A 146 -4.47 -19.00 -12.07
C ASN A 146 -4.92 -17.65 -12.65
N THR A 147 -4.00 -16.69 -12.71
CA THR A 147 -4.27 -15.35 -13.25
C THR A 147 -3.15 -14.88 -14.18
N SER A 148 -3.54 -14.26 -15.29
CA SER A 148 -2.63 -13.52 -16.17
C SER A 148 -2.61 -12.05 -15.76
N ILE A 149 -1.44 -11.51 -15.47
CA ILE A 149 -1.26 -10.14 -14.99
C ILE A 149 -0.86 -9.27 -16.19
N ILE A 150 -1.74 -8.36 -16.59
CA ILE A 150 -1.54 -7.47 -17.74
C ILE A 150 -1.18 -6.08 -17.22
N ILE A 151 -0.04 -5.55 -17.64
CA ILE A 151 0.45 -4.22 -17.26
C ILE A 151 0.62 -3.38 -18.54
N PRO A 152 -0.36 -2.54 -18.88
CA PRO A 152 -0.19 -1.55 -19.94
C PRO A 152 0.75 -0.43 -19.47
N PHE A 153 1.65 0.01 -20.34
CA PHE A 153 2.53 1.15 -20.07
C PHE A 153 2.69 2.03 -21.31
N HIS A 154 2.80 3.34 -21.08
CA HIS A 154 3.11 4.33 -22.12
C HIS A 154 4.12 5.33 -21.54
N ASN A 155 5.33 5.37 -22.11
CA ASN A 155 6.39 6.31 -21.69
C ASN A 155 6.68 6.30 -20.16
N GLU A 156 6.51 5.15 -19.51
CA GLU A 156 6.69 4.99 -18.05
C GLU A 156 8.17 5.04 -17.64
N GLY A 157 8.45 5.46 -16.40
CA GLY A 157 9.80 5.43 -15.85
C GLY A 157 10.35 4.00 -15.72
N TRP A 158 11.61 3.78 -16.10
CA TRP A 158 12.20 2.43 -16.05
C TRP A 158 12.19 1.82 -14.63
N SER A 159 12.58 2.62 -13.63
CA SER A 159 12.62 2.16 -12.24
C SER A 159 11.23 1.95 -11.63
N SER A 160 10.20 2.71 -12.05
CA SER A 160 8.82 2.48 -11.59
C SER A 160 8.25 1.21 -12.21
N LEU A 161 8.38 1.03 -13.53
CA LEU A 161 7.89 -0.15 -14.24
C LEU A 161 8.53 -1.44 -13.71
N LEU A 162 9.87 -1.48 -13.59
CA LEU A 162 10.56 -2.65 -13.06
C LEU A 162 10.17 -2.96 -11.62
N ARG A 163 9.99 -1.93 -10.78
CA ARG A 163 9.57 -2.13 -9.38
C ARG A 163 8.18 -2.73 -9.29
N THR A 164 7.28 -2.38 -10.21
CA THR A 164 5.97 -3.03 -10.34
C THR A 164 6.12 -4.51 -10.66
N VAL A 165 6.89 -4.85 -11.69
CA VAL A 165 7.13 -6.27 -12.08
C VAL A 165 7.79 -7.05 -10.95
N HIS A 166 8.84 -6.50 -10.33
CA HIS A 166 9.51 -7.12 -9.20
C HIS A 166 8.59 -7.31 -7.98
N SER A 167 7.66 -6.38 -7.75
CA SER A 167 6.69 -6.53 -6.66
C SER A 167 5.76 -7.71 -6.90
N VAL A 168 5.32 -7.91 -8.14
CA VAL A 168 4.49 -9.06 -8.55
C VAL A 168 5.26 -10.36 -8.39
N LEU A 169 6.46 -10.44 -8.97
CA LEU A 169 7.28 -11.66 -8.94
C LEU A 169 7.63 -12.11 -7.52
N ASN A 170 7.89 -11.16 -6.61
CA ASN A 170 8.33 -11.50 -5.25
C ASN A 170 7.17 -11.69 -4.25
N ARG A 171 5.98 -11.16 -4.52
CA ARG A 171 4.85 -11.15 -3.56
C ARG A 171 3.63 -11.96 -4.02
N SER A 172 3.64 -12.44 -5.25
CA SER A 172 2.62 -13.35 -5.76
C SER A 172 3.15 -14.79 -5.72
N PRO A 173 2.38 -15.76 -5.19
CA PRO A 173 2.75 -17.17 -5.27
C PRO A 173 2.91 -17.58 -6.75
N PRO A 174 4.05 -18.18 -7.16
CA PRO A 174 4.32 -18.47 -8.57
C PRO A 174 3.30 -19.46 -9.17
N GLU A 175 2.77 -20.37 -8.37
CA GLU A 175 1.73 -21.33 -8.79
C GLU A 175 0.38 -20.69 -9.16
N LEU A 176 0.14 -19.44 -8.76
CA LEU A 176 -1.10 -18.71 -9.09
C LEU A 176 -0.93 -17.74 -10.26
N VAL A 177 0.30 -17.46 -10.68
CA VAL A 177 0.59 -16.53 -11.77
C VAL A 177 0.86 -17.33 -13.04
N ALA A 178 -0.05 -17.25 -14.01
CA ALA A 178 0.13 -17.92 -15.29
C ALA A 178 1.19 -17.21 -16.15
N GLU A 179 1.10 -15.89 -16.24
CA GLU A 179 1.98 -15.06 -17.06
C GLU A 179 1.92 -13.59 -16.63
N ILE A 180 2.94 -12.82 -16.99
CA ILE A 180 2.98 -11.37 -16.84
C ILE A 180 3.17 -10.76 -18.23
N VAL A 181 2.15 -10.06 -18.72
CA VAL A 181 2.15 -9.45 -20.07
C VAL A 181 2.36 -7.96 -19.92
N LEU A 182 3.50 -7.47 -20.39
CA LEU A 182 3.78 -6.04 -20.51
C LEU A 182 3.28 -5.56 -21.87
N VAL A 183 2.32 -4.64 -21.87
CA VAL A 183 1.72 -4.12 -23.11
C VAL A 183 2.21 -2.69 -23.32
N ASP A 184 3.04 -2.50 -24.34
CA ASP A 184 3.50 -1.17 -24.74
C ASP A 184 2.43 -0.47 -25.58
N ASP A 185 1.88 0.62 -25.04
CA ASP A 185 0.91 1.48 -25.73
C ASP A 185 1.65 2.57 -26.51
N PHE A 186 2.46 2.16 -27.50
CA PHE A 186 3.20 3.04 -28.41
C PHE A 186 4.07 4.07 -27.68
N SER A 187 4.99 3.60 -26.83
CA SER A 187 5.97 4.48 -26.17
C SER A 187 6.97 5.08 -27.17
N ASP A 188 7.24 6.36 -27.03
CA ASP A 188 8.22 7.10 -27.85
C ASP A 188 9.65 7.05 -27.26
N ARG A 189 9.78 6.59 -26.01
CA ARG A 189 11.06 6.49 -25.31
C ARG A 189 11.81 5.23 -25.72
N ASP A 190 13.08 5.39 -26.06
CA ASP A 190 14.01 4.28 -26.22
C ASP A 190 14.27 3.64 -24.84
N LEU A 191 13.47 2.63 -24.47
CA LEU A 191 13.87 1.74 -23.38
C LEU A 191 15.17 1.02 -23.80
N PRO A 192 16.14 0.82 -22.87
CA PRO A 192 17.33 0.05 -23.20
C PRO A 192 16.90 -1.33 -23.73
N LYS A 193 17.41 -1.70 -24.92
CA LYS A 193 17.04 -2.88 -25.74
C LYS A 193 17.10 -4.23 -25.03
N THR A 194 17.55 -4.28 -23.78
CA THR A 194 17.38 -5.41 -22.86
C THR A 194 15.92 -5.66 -22.46
N ALA A 195 15.03 -4.67 -22.57
CA ALA A 195 13.60 -4.82 -22.27
C ALA A 195 12.82 -5.54 -23.38
N SER A 196 13.22 -5.40 -24.64
CA SER A 196 12.61 -6.13 -25.78
C SER A 196 12.87 -7.65 -25.74
N THR A 197 13.71 -8.13 -24.81
CA THR A 197 13.94 -9.55 -24.52
C THR A 197 13.47 -9.92 -23.11
N LEU A 198 12.70 -9.07 -22.43
CA LEU A 198 11.84 -9.51 -21.33
C LEU A 198 10.49 -9.94 -21.92
N SER A 199 10.54 -10.92 -22.83
CA SER A 199 9.48 -11.91 -22.80
C SER A 199 9.69 -12.64 -21.49
N ALA A 200 9.05 -12.15 -20.42
CA ALA A 200 8.92 -12.90 -19.20
C ALA A 200 8.00 -14.09 -19.52
N PHE A 201 8.53 -15.07 -20.24
CA PHE A 201 8.02 -16.42 -20.20
C PHE A 201 8.20 -16.85 -18.75
N VAL A 202 7.14 -16.65 -17.98
CA VAL A 202 6.88 -17.44 -16.78
C VAL A 202 6.71 -18.87 -17.32
N CYS A 203 7.80 -19.63 -17.29
CA CYS A 203 7.81 -21.05 -17.58
C CYS A 203 7.58 -21.81 -16.27
#